data_AF-A0A957RD88-F1
#
_entry.id   AF-A0A957RD88-F1
#
_cell.length_a   1.000
_cell.length_b   1.000
_cell.length_c   1.000
_cell.angle_alpha   90.00
_cell.angle_beta   90.00
_cell.angle_gamma   90.00
#
_symmetry.space_group_name_H-M   'P 1'
#
loop_
_entity.id
_entity.type
_entity.pdbx_description
1 polymer ?
#
loop_
_entity_poly.entity_id
_entity_poly.type
_entity_poly.pdbx_seq_one_letter_code
_entity_poly.pdbx_strand_id
1 'polypeptide(L)'
;MFKWFADVFDVTLLATIGLIFFATLVGAYVRARRRDQCLKAFIGYNVTVECADGKIIWGKMDLASTGLELRYANSVRDENHVESSYIMYADEFAGIQAIYRYIDELDEERREQRHKDLAQSLHPNAIRRTARNLRNFISLASESLSEVIGLIIGGLRKPAGRYITDTGEAHLKSLGSTVIGQVGGGYDPLLERYIGQKMVFEIVEDD
;
A
#
# COMPACT_ATOMS: atom_id res chain seq x y z
N MET A 1 14.32 37.56 -32.01
CA MET A 1 14.72 37.10 -30.66
C MET A 1 13.52 36.59 -29.84
N PHE A 2 12.33 37.20 -29.95
CA PHE A 2 11.13 36.81 -29.17
C PHE A 2 10.47 35.46 -29.55
N LYS A 3 10.47 35.07 -30.84
CA LYS A 3 9.87 33.80 -31.30
C LYS A 3 10.60 32.55 -30.79
N TRP A 4 11.93 32.58 -30.73
CA TRP A 4 12.73 31.47 -30.21
C TRP A 4 12.46 31.21 -28.73
N PHE A 5 12.25 32.26 -27.94
CA PHE A 5 11.86 32.12 -26.54
C PHE A 5 10.47 31.50 -26.40
N ALA A 6 9.48 31.90 -27.22
CA ALA A 6 8.14 31.30 -27.18
C ALA A 6 8.16 29.81 -27.56
N ASP A 7 8.86 29.43 -28.63
CA ASP A 7 8.95 28.03 -29.06
C ASP A 7 9.71 27.15 -28.05
N VAL A 8 10.78 27.66 -27.43
CA VAL A 8 11.51 26.94 -26.37
C VAL A 8 10.66 26.83 -25.10
N PHE A 9 9.93 27.88 -24.73
CA PHE A 9 9.01 27.83 -23.58
C PHE A 9 7.86 26.86 -23.84
N ASP A 10 7.28 26.82 -25.04
CA ASP A 10 6.20 25.89 -25.37
C ASP A 10 6.68 24.43 -25.38
N VAL A 11 7.86 24.14 -25.94
CA VAL A 11 8.42 22.78 -25.94
C VAL A 11 8.83 22.35 -24.52
N THR A 12 9.42 23.23 -23.73
CA THR A 12 9.82 22.91 -22.34
C THR A 12 8.61 22.82 -21.41
N LEU A 13 7.58 23.63 -21.61
CA LEU A 13 6.31 23.55 -20.89
C LEU A 13 5.52 22.28 -21.25
N LEU A 14 5.43 21.93 -22.54
CA LEU A 14 4.84 20.65 -22.97
C LEU A 14 5.65 19.45 -22.45
N ALA A 15 6.98 19.53 -22.47
CA ALA A 15 7.84 18.48 -21.93
C ALA A 15 7.68 18.31 -20.41
N THR A 16 7.57 19.42 -19.66
CA THR A 16 7.37 19.37 -18.20
C THR A 16 5.97 18.89 -17.83
N ILE A 17 4.92 19.35 -18.53
CA ILE A 17 3.56 18.82 -18.35
C ILE A 17 3.52 17.32 -18.68
N GLY A 18 4.14 16.91 -19.80
CA GLY A 18 4.25 15.52 -20.19
C GLY A 18 5.00 14.67 -19.16
N LEU A 19 6.09 15.19 -18.60
CA LEU A 19 6.87 14.54 -17.55
C LEU A 19 6.06 14.39 -16.26
N ILE A 20 5.37 15.45 -15.81
CA ILE A 20 4.53 15.40 -14.61
C ILE A 20 3.38 14.41 -14.82
N PHE A 21 2.70 14.47 -15.97
CA PHE A 21 1.63 13.53 -16.31
C PHE A 21 2.13 12.08 -16.34
N PHE A 22 3.30 11.83 -16.92
CA PHE A 22 3.89 10.50 -16.93
C PHE A 22 4.27 10.05 -15.52
N ALA A 23 4.88 10.93 -14.72
CA ALA A 23 5.26 10.63 -13.34
C ALA A 23 4.03 10.34 -12.46
N THR A 24 2.94 11.09 -12.61
CA THR A 24 1.69 10.84 -11.87
C THR A 24 1.02 9.56 -12.33
N LEU A 25 1.01 9.26 -13.63
CA LEU A 25 0.47 8.00 -14.16
C LEU A 25 1.25 6.79 -13.64
N VAL A 26 2.59 6.85 -13.69
CA VAL A 26 3.46 5.81 -13.14
C VAL A 26 3.25 5.68 -11.63
N GLY A 27 3.17 6.81 -10.91
CA GLY A 27 2.89 6.83 -9.47
C GLY A 27 1.56 6.18 -9.11
N ALA A 28 0.48 6.52 -9.84
CA ALA A 28 -0.84 5.94 -9.66
C ALA A 28 -0.85 4.42 -9.96
N TYR A 29 -0.19 4.01 -11.05
CA TYR A 29 -0.05 2.59 -11.39
C TYR A 29 0.71 1.80 -10.32
N VAL A 30 1.84 2.34 -9.85
CA VAL A 30 2.61 1.75 -8.75
C VAL A 30 1.76 1.67 -7.48
N ARG A 31 1.02 2.73 -7.14
CA ARG A 31 0.14 2.78 -5.96
C ARG A 31 -0.98 1.73 -6.05
N ALA A 32 -1.64 1.62 -7.21
CA ALA A 32 -2.69 0.63 -7.43
C ALA A 32 -2.18 -0.82 -7.35
N ARG A 33 -0.89 -1.06 -7.65
CA ARG A 33 -0.27 -2.39 -7.58
C ARG A 33 0.46 -2.65 -6.26
N ARG A 34 0.68 -1.63 -5.44
CA ARG A 34 1.22 -1.79 -4.09
C ARG A 34 0.17 -2.50 -3.24
N ARG A 35 0.58 -3.61 -2.67
CA ARG A 35 -0.11 -4.29 -1.58
C ARG A 35 0.94 -4.57 -0.52
N ASP A 36 0.53 -4.59 0.73
CA ASP A 36 1.40 -4.87 1.86
C ASP A 36 2.15 -6.20 1.67
N GLN A 37 3.47 -6.18 1.87
CA GLN A 37 4.30 -7.36 1.65
C GLN A 37 4.10 -8.44 2.72
N CYS A 38 3.78 -8.06 3.95
CA CYS A 38 3.40 -8.96 5.02
C CYS A 38 2.09 -9.67 4.65
N LEU A 39 1.06 -8.91 4.27
CA LEU A 39 -0.24 -9.48 3.87
C LEU A 39 -0.13 -10.36 2.62
N LYS A 40 0.77 -10.05 1.68
CA LYS A 40 1.02 -10.93 0.52
C LYS A 40 1.39 -12.36 0.89
N ALA A 41 2.05 -12.58 2.04
CA ALA A 41 2.44 -13.92 2.48
C ALA A 41 1.26 -14.83 2.84
N PHE A 42 0.08 -14.22 3.05
CA PHE A 42 -1.15 -14.89 3.46
C PHE A 42 -2.12 -15.14 2.29
N ILE A 43 -1.87 -14.59 1.10
CA ILE A 43 -2.75 -14.73 -0.07
C ILE A 43 -2.88 -16.21 -0.46
N GLY A 44 -4.13 -16.65 -0.63
CA GLY A 44 -4.47 -18.01 -1.05
C GLY A 44 -4.38 -19.06 0.05
N TYR A 45 -4.07 -18.67 1.29
CA TYR A 45 -4.05 -19.55 2.44
C TYR A 45 -5.31 -19.37 3.29
N ASN A 46 -5.67 -20.42 4.04
CA ASN A 46 -6.63 -20.28 5.13
C ASN A 46 -5.95 -19.49 6.25
N VAL A 47 -6.57 -18.40 6.66
CA VAL A 47 -6.05 -17.53 7.72
C VAL A 47 -7.16 -17.19 8.69
N THR A 48 -6.75 -16.87 9.91
CA THR A 48 -7.61 -16.33 10.95
C THR A 48 -7.20 -14.90 11.20
N VAL A 49 -8.18 -14.00 11.16
CA VAL A 49 -8.06 -12.59 11.49
C VAL A 49 -8.80 -12.38 12.80
N GLU A 50 -8.07 -11.87 13.79
CA GLU A 50 -8.58 -11.51 15.10
C GLU A 50 -8.60 -9.99 15.19
N CYS A 51 -9.78 -9.45 15.48
CA CYS A 51 -10.03 -8.03 15.61
C CYS A 51 -9.95 -7.62 17.09
N ALA A 52 -9.60 -6.36 17.33
CA ALA A 52 -9.48 -5.79 18.67
C ALA A 52 -10.82 -5.74 19.45
N ASP A 53 -11.95 -5.89 18.76
CA ASP A 53 -13.29 -6.02 19.34
C ASP A 53 -13.62 -7.46 19.76
N GLY A 54 -12.66 -8.39 19.66
CA GLY A 54 -12.84 -9.82 19.93
C GLY A 54 -13.49 -10.61 18.78
N LYS A 55 -13.77 -9.96 17.64
CA LYS A 55 -14.32 -10.65 16.48
C LYS A 55 -13.24 -11.51 15.80
N ILE A 56 -13.54 -12.79 15.61
CA ILE A 56 -12.65 -13.73 14.92
C ILE A 56 -13.29 -14.12 13.59
N ILE A 57 -12.53 -13.96 12.50
CA ILE A 57 -12.97 -14.27 11.14
C ILE A 57 -11.94 -15.18 10.49
N TRP A 58 -12.38 -16.28 9.89
CA TRP A 58 -11.49 -17.25 9.24
C TRP A 58 -11.87 -17.48 7.79
N GLY A 59 -10.89 -17.71 6.92
CA GLY A 59 -11.15 -18.06 5.54
C GLY A 59 -9.94 -17.98 4.64
N LYS A 60 -10.14 -18.32 3.36
CA LYS A 60 -9.10 -18.21 2.34
C LYS A 60 -8.90 -16.76 1.94
N MET A 61 -7.73 -16.20 2.25
CA MET A 61 -7.46 -14.78 2.03
C MET A 61 -7.21 -14.45 0.55
N ASP A 62 -7.83 -13.39 0.08
CA ASP A 62 -7.45 -12.63 -1.11
C ASP A 62 -7.15 -11.19 -0.73
N LEU A 63 -6.25 -10.54 -1.46
CA LEU A 63 -5.76 -9.20 -1.12
C LEU A 63 -5.89 -8.27 -2.33
N ALA A 64 -6.67 -7.20 -2.17
CA ALA A 64 -6.75 -6.09 -3.09
C ALA A 64 -5.87 -4.92 -2.61
N SER A 65 -5.78 -3.85 -3.40
CA SER A 65 -5.13 -2.61 -2.95
C SER A 65 -6.01 -1.81 -1.96
N THR A 66 -7.31 -2.09 -1.92
CA THR A 66 -8.32 -1.38 -1.12
C THR A 66 -8.69 -2.11 0.17
N GLY A 67 -8.25 -3.36 0.34
CA GLY A 67 -8.68 -4.21 1.44
C GLY A 67 -8.32 -5.68 1.23
N LEU A 68 -8.82 -6.53 2.11
CA LEU A 68 -8.70 -7.99 2.04
C LEU A 68 -10.08 -8.66 2.02
N GLU A 69 -10.15 -9.84 1.41
CA GLU A 69 -11.34 -10.69 1.42
C GLU A 69 -10.98 -12.04 2.03
N LEU A 70 -11.82 -12.55 2.93
CA LEU A 70 -11.74 -13.89 3.48
C LEU A 70 -12.89 -14.71 2.94
N ARG A 71 -12.61 -15.71 2.10
CA ARG A 71 -13.64 -16.60 1.57
C ARG A 71 -13.83 -17.80 2.49
N TYR A 72 -15.06 -18.02 2.95
CA TYR A 72 -15.38 -19.13 3.84
C TYR A 72 -15.31 -20.47 3.07
N ALA A 73 -14.82 -21.52 3.72
CA ALA A 73 -14.73 -22.85 3.12
C ALA A 73 -16.11 -23.48 2.89
N ASN A 74 -17.03 -23.24 3.83
CA ASN A 74 -18.44 -23.56 3.73
C ASN A 74 -19.22 -22.28 3.98
N SER A 75 -20.25 -22.02 3.18
CA SER A 75 -21.08 -20.84 3.38
C SER A 75 -21.71 -20.88 4.77
N VAL A 76 -21.44 -19.86 5.58
CA VAL A 76 -22.05 -19.72 6.90
C VAL A 76 -23.51 -19.31 6.66
N ARG A 77 -24.43 -20.09 7.21
CA ARG A 77 -25.87 -19.83 7.07
C ARG A 77 -26.34 -19.23 8.39
N ASP A 78 -26.56 -17.92 8.39
CA ASP A 78 -27.32 -17.27 9.45
C ASP A 78 -28.83 -17.40 9.13
N GLU A 79 -29.71 -17.22 10.11
CA GLU A 79 -31.16 -17.45 9.99
C GLU A 79 -31.81 -16.67 8.82
N ASN A 80 -31.16 -15.61 8.32
CA ASN A 80 -31.66 -14.76 7.24
C ASN A 80 -30.77 -14.67 5.98
N HIS A 81 -29.48 -15.04 6.00
CA HIS A 81 -28.58 -14.90 4.84
C HIS A 81 -27.48 -15.97 4.77
N VAL A 82 -26.99 -16.22 3.55
CA VAL A 82 -25.86 -17.11 3.28
C VAL A 82 -24.62 -16.23 3.06
N GLU A 83 -23.67 -16.27 4.00
CA GLU A 83 -22.40 -15.55 3.88
C GLU A 83 -21.35 -16.42 3.18
N SER A 84 -20.86 -15.96 2.03
CA SER A 84 -19.81 -16.64 1.26
C SER A 84 -18.41 -16.11 1.53
N SER A 85 -18.29 -14.84 1.91
CA SER A 85 -17.03 -14.19 2.21
C SER A 85 -17.19 -12.97 3.10
N TYR A 86 -16.09 -12.54 3.69
CA TYR A 86 -15.96 -11.35 4.49
C TYR A 86 -14.99 -10.38 3.81
N ILE A 87 -15.40 -9.13 3.61
CA ILE A 87 -14.56 -8.08 3.02
C ILE A 87 -14.22 -7.07 4.11
N MET A 88 -12.94 -6.78 4.27
CA MET A 88 -12.41 -5.78 5.20
C MET A 88 -11.63 -4.72 4.41
N TYR A 89 -12.02 -3.46 4.54
CA TYR A 89 -11.35 -2.35 3.88
C TYR A 89 -10.08 -1.93 4.62
N ALA A 90 -9.16 -1.27 3.90
CA ALA A 90 -7.85 -0.91 4.44
C ALA A 90 -7.90 0.09 5.60
N ASP A 91 -8.94 0.91 5.69
CA ASP A 91 -9.22 1.81 6.82
C ASP A 91 -9.63 1.06 8.09
N GLU A 92 -10.20 -0.13 7.95
CA GLU A 92 -10.56 -1.02 9.07
C GLU A 92 -9.36 -1.81 9.62
N PHE A 93 -8.21 -1.79 8.94
CA PHE A 93 -7.03 -2.57 9.36
C PHE A 93 -6.48 -2.15 10.73
N ALA A 94 -6.76 -0.92 11.17
CA ALA A 94 -6.40 -0.47 12.52
C ALA A 94 -7.10 -1.29 13.62
N GLY A 95 -8.24 -1.93 13.31
CA GLY A 95 -8.96 -2.81 14.22
C GLY A 95 -8.46 -4.26 14.20
N ILE A 96 -7.43 -4.60 13.42
CA ILE A 96 -6.85 -5.94 13.41
C ILE A 96 -5.83 -6.07 14.54
N GLN A 97 -6.04 -7.02 15.43
CA GLN A 97 -5.10 -7.38 16.47
C GLN A 97 -4.05 -8.37 15.95
N ALA A 98 -4.49 -9.43 15.27
CA ALA A 98 -3.59 -10.45 14.75
C ALA A 98 -4.11 -11.09 13.45
N ILE A 99 -3.17 -11.47 12.59
CA ILE A 99 -3.43 -12.35 11.44
C ILE A 99 -2.47 -13.51 11.53
N TYR A 100 -3.02 -14.71 11.64
CA TYR A 100 -2.21 -15.92 11.74
C TYR A 100 -2.76 -17.05 10.87
N ARG A 101 -1.89 -18.03 10.65
CA ARG A 101 -2.17 -19.23 9.87
C ARG A 101 -1.61 -20.43 10.61
N TYR A 102 -2.42 -21.47 10.72
CA TYR A 102 -2.00 -22.74 11.29
C TYR A 102 -1.18 -23.54 10.28
N ILE A 103 -0.05 -24.08 10.73
CA ILE A 103 0.84 -24.91 9.89
C ILE A 103 0.21 -26.29 9.65
N ASP A 104 -0.62 -26.74 10.59
CA ASP A 104 -1.26 -28.06 10.55
C ASP A 104 -2.35 -28.15 9.49
N GLU A 105 -2.91 -27.02 9.06
CA GLU A 105 -3.91 -26.92 7.99
C GLU A 105 -3.30 -26.86 6.58
N LEU A 106 -1.96 -26.87 6.46
CA LEU A 106 -1.29 -26.82 5.17
C LEU A 106 -1.19 -28.22 4.54
N ASP A 107 -1.56 -28.30 3.27
CA ASP A 107 -1.19 -29.44 2.42
C ASP A 107 0.34 -29.48 2.20
N GLU A 108 0.84 -30.63 1.75
CA GLU A 108 2.29 -30.85 1.61
C GLU A 108 2.92 -29.90 0.58
N GLU A 109 2.21 -29.60 -0.51
CA GLU A 109 2.67 -28.65 -1.54
C GLU A 109 2.85 -27.24 -0.97
N ARG A 110 1.87 -26.74 -0.19
CA ARG A 110 1.95 -25.44 0.48
C ARG A 110 2.98 -25.42 1.60
N ARG A 111 3.21 -26.55 2.27
CA ARG A 111 4.27 -26.68 3.26
C ARG A 111 5.63 -26.53 2.61
N GLU A 112 5.89 -27.22 1.49
CA GLU A 112 7.11 -27.06 0.71
C GLU A 112 7.30 -25.64 0.19
N GLN A 113 6.24 -25.02 -0.35
CA GLN A 113 6.26 -23.64 -0.81
C GLN A 113 6.61 -22.68 0.34
N ARG A 114 6.04 -22.87 1.53
CA ARG A 114 6.38 -22.11 2.73
C ARG A 114 7.85 -22.30 3.11
N HIS A 115 8.38 -23.52 3.10
CA HIS A 115 9.79 -23.77 3.42
C HIS A 115 10.72 -23.05 2.44
N LYS A 116 10.39 -23.07 1.14
CA LYS A 116 11.13 -22.35 0.11
C LYS A 116 11.06 -20.84 0.33
N ASP A 117 9.90 -20.29 0.64
CA ASP A 117 9.71 -18.86 0.91
C ASP A 117 10.46 -18.42 2.18
N LEU A 118 10.45 -19.25 3.22
CA LEU A 118 11.18 -19.02 4.46
C LEU A 118 12.70 -19.04 4.21
N ALA A 119 13.21 -20.07 3.54
CA ALA A 119 14.63 -20.19 3.21
C ALA A 119 15.13 -18.99 2.39
N GLN A 120 14.34 -18.54 1.42
CA GLN A 120 14.67 -17.37 0.61
C GLN A 120 14.57 -16.04 1.37
N SER A 121 13.78 -15.99 2.44
CA SER A 121 13.63 -14.80 3.29
C SER A 121 14.73 -14.71 4.34
N LEU A 122 15.14 -15.86 4.91
CA LEU A 122 16.26 -16.00 5.86
C LEU A 122 17.63 -15.88 5.17
N HIS A 123 17.74 -16.38 3.94
CA HIS A 123 18.98 -16.39 3.16
C HIS A 123 18.77 -15.74 1.78
N PRO A 124 18.55 -14.40 1.72
CA PRO A 124 18.33 -13.72 0.46
C PRO A 124 19.63 -13.59 -0.35
N ASN A 125 19.56 -13.91 -1.63
CA ASN A 125 20.65 -13.65 -2.58
C ASN A 125 20.89 -12.14 -2.76
N ALA A 126 22.11 -11.74 -3.14
CA ALA A 126 22.50 -10.34 -3.31
C ALA A 126 21.54 -9.53 -4.21
N ILE A 127 21.04 -10.13 -5.29
CA ILE A 127 20.06 -9.51 -6.20
C ILE A 127 18.74 -9.19 -5.48
N ARG A 128 18.25 -10.12 -4.64
CA ARG A 128 17.00 -9.94 -3.88
C ARG A 128 17.17 -8.84 -2.82
N ARG A 129 18.37 -8.72 -2.24
CA ARG A 129 18.73 -7.64 -1.32
C ARG A 129 18.74 -6.28 -2.03
N THR A 130 19.39 -6.18 -3.20
CA THR A 130 19.43 -4.93 -3.97
C THR A 130 18.07 -4.52 -4.51
N ALA A 131 17.26 -5.47 -5.02
CA ALA A 131 15.92 -5.19 -5.50
C ALA A 131 14.98 -4.70 -4.37
N ARG A 132 15.15 -5.24 -3.15
CA ARG A 132 14.44 -4.77 -1.95
C ARG A 132 14.87 -3.34 -1.61
N ASN A 133 16.17 -3.07 -1.53
CA ASN A 133 16.70 -1.73 -1.27
C ASN A 133 16.22 -0.70 -2.31
N LEU A 134 16.21 -1.05 -3.60
CA LEU A 134 15.74 -0.17 -4.67
C LEU A 134 14.22 0.10 -4.55
N ARG A 135 13.43 -0.93 -4.27
CA ARG A 135 11.99 -0.78 -4.04
C ARG A 135 11.71 0.13 -2.83
N ASN A 136 12.48 -0.04 -1.76
CA ASN A 136 12.35 0.75 -0.53
C ASN A 136 12.75 2.21 -0.80
N PHE A 137 13.85 2.44 -1.53
CA PHE A 137 14.25 3.78 -1.97
C PHE A 137 13.18 4.47 -2.83
N ILE A 138 12.60 3.75 -3.80
CA ILE A 138 11.50 4.28 -4.64
C ILE A 138 10.27 4.62 -3.79
N SER A 139 10.01 3.87 -2.71
CA SER A 139 8.94 4.21 -1.76
C SER A 139 9.16 5.56 -1.09
N LEU A 140 10.30 5.73 -0.44
CA LEU A 140 10.67 6.96 0.25
C LEU A 140 10.76 8.15 -0.71
N ALA A 141 11.32 7.92 -1.91
CA ALA A 141 11.41 8.95 -2.94
C ALA A 141 10.04 9.36 -3.50
N SER A 142 9.08 8.43 -3.61
CA SER A 142 7.72 8.75 -4.04
C SER A 142 6.99 9.63 -3.02
N GLU A 143 7.26 9.45 -1.73
CA GLU A 143 6.69 10.25 -0.65
C GLU A 143 7.24 11.68 -0.69
N SER A 144 8.56 11.83 -0.71
CA SER A 144 9.20 13.16 -0.78
C SER A 144 8.92 13.90 -2.09
N LEU A 145 8.80 13.19 -3.21
CA LEU A 145 8.42 13.80 -4.49
C LEU A 145 6.98 14.33 -4.46
N SER A 146 6.05 13.62 -3.80
CA SER A 146 4.67 14.08 -3.64
C SER A 146 4.59 15.36 -2.80
N GLU A 147 5.42 15.46 -1.76
CA GLU A 147 5.55 16.66 -0.92
C GLU A 147 6.08 17.86 -1.73
N VAL A 148 7.16 17.66 -2.50
CA VAL A 148 7.75 18.71 -3.35
C VAL A 148 6.80 19.14 -4.47
N ILE A 149 6.09 18.21 -5.12
CA ILE A 149 5.05 18.54 -6.10
C ILE A 149 3.94 19.38 -5.44
N GLY A 150 3.53 19.02 -4.21
CA GLY A 150 2.59 19.82 -3.42
C GLY A 150 3.08 21.24 -3.14
N LEU A 151 4.36 21.40 -2.81
CA LEU A 151 5.00 22.71 -2.59
C LEU A 151 5.11 23.53 -3.89
N ILE A 152 5.42 22.91 -5.03
CA ILE A 152 5.46 23.59 -6.34
C ILE A 152 4.07 24.04 -6.77
N ILE A 153 3.06 23.18 -6.62
CA ILE A 153 1.65 23.54 -6.86
C ILE A 153 1.25 24.68 -5.92
N GLY A 154 1.66 24.64 -4.65
CA GLY A 154 1.45 25.72 -3.68
C GLY A 154 2.19 27.03 -4.03
N GLY A 155 3.39 26.95 -4.61
CA GLY A 155 4.18 28.08 -5.07
C GLY A 155 3.60 28.75 -6.31
N LEU A 156 3.03 27.96 -7.23
CA LEU A 156 2.29 28.42 -8.42
C LEU A 156 0.97 29.13 -8.07
N ARG A 157 0.44 28.97 -6.83
CA ARG A 157 -0.72 29.76 -6.35
C ARG A 157 -0.40 31.25 -6.20
N LYS A 158 0.85 31.63 -5.90
CA LYS A 158 1.21 33.03 -5.61
C LYS A 158 1.01 34.00 -6.79
N PRO A 159 1.28 33.65 -8.06
CA PRO A 159 0.94 34.51 -9.20
C PRO A 159 -0.48 34.29 -9.78
N ALA A 160 -1.17 33.18 -9.48
CA ALA A 160 -2.47 32.83 -10.08
C ALA A 160 -3.70 33.18 -9.20
N GLY A 161 -3.51 33.52 -7.92
CA GLY A 161 -4.58 33.81 -6.95
C GLY A 161 -5.45 35.05 -7.21
N ARG A 162 -5.35 35.67 -8.39
CA ARG A 162 -6.22 36.77 -8.83
C ARG A 162 -7.39 36.31 -9.72
N TYR A 163 -7.38 35.05 -10.19
CA TYR A 163 -8.36 34.51 -11.14
C TYR A 163 -8.97 33.15 -10.74
N ILE A 164 -8.57 32.56 -9.62
CA ILE A 164 -9.13 31.28 -9.14
C ILE A 164 -10.20 31.61 -8.10
N THR A 165 -11.44 31.20 -8.36
CA THR A 165 -12.55 31.30 -7.41
C THR A 165 -12.36 30.31 -6.25
N ASP A 166 -12.85 30.66 -5.06
CA ASP A 166 -12.73 29.85 -3.82
C ASP A 166 -13.20 28.39 -3.99
N THR A 167 -14.12 28.13 -4.94
CA THR A 167 -14.58 26.79 -5.32
C THR A 167 -13.56 25.97 -6.10
N GLY A 168 -12.74 26.60 -6.95
CA GLY A 168 -11.63 25.96 -7.65
C GLY A 168 -10.47 25.61 -6.72
N GLU A 169 -10.21 26.45 -5.71
CA GLU A 169 -9.22 26.15 -4.67
C GLU A 169 -9.61 24.95 -3.81
N ALA A 170 -10.90 24.81 -3.46
CA ALA A 170 -11.40 23.66 -2.70
C ALA A 170 -11.27 22.34 -3.50
N HIS A 171 -11.60 22.34 -4.79
CA HIS A 171 -11.46 21.17 -5.67
C HIS A 171 -9.99 20.81 -5.96
N LEU A 172 -9.10 21.80 -6.07
CA LEU A 172 -7.67 21.55 -6.24
C LEU A 172 -6.99 21.11 -4.93
N LYS A 173 -7.47 21.60 -3.79
CA LYS A 173 -7.03 21.15 -2.46
C LYS A 173 -7.48 19.72 -2.18
N SER A 174 -8.68 19.33 -2.60
CA SER A 174 -9.14 17.93 -2.50
C SER A 174 -8.32 17.00 -3.39
N LEU A 175 -7.99 17.40 -4.63
CA LEU A 175 -7.05 16.65 -5.48
C LEU A 175 -5.67 16.49 -4.82
N GLY A 176 -5.14 17.55 -4.20
CA GLY A 176 -3.89 17.48 -3.44
C GLY A 176 -3.97 16.61 -2.18
N SER A 177 -5.08 16.67 -1.43
CA SER A 177 -5.27 15.87 -0.22
C SER A 177 -5.62 14.41 -0.49
N THR A 178 -6.28 14.09 -1.61
CA THR A 178 -6.47 12.70 -2.06
C THR A 178 -5.15 12.06 -2.54
N VAL A 179 -4.20 12.88 -2.99
CA VAL A 179 -2.83 12.44 -3.28
C VAL A 179 -2.03 12.18 -1.99
N ILE A 180 -2.34 12.91 -0.90
CA ILE A 180 -1.63 12.90 0.39
C ILE A 180 -2.31 12.00 1.45
N GLY A 181 -3.54 11.53 1.22
CA GLY A 181 -4.33 10.80 2.20
C GLY A 181 -3.96 9.32 2.32
N GLN A 182 -3.47 8.95 3.52
CA GLN A 182 -3.47 7.62 4.12
C GLN A 182 -2.83 6.47 3.33
N VAL A 183 -1.50 6.39 3.41
CA VAL A 183 -0.82 5.09 3.46
C VAL A 183 0.36 5.30 4.40
N GLY A 184 0.28 4.78 5.63
CA GLY A 184 1.47 4.65 6.47
C GLY A 184 2.52 3.89 5.66
N GLY A 185 3.73 4.45 5.53
CA GLY A 185 4.78 3.88 4.70
C GLY A 185 4.96 2.40 5.07
N GLY A 186 4.64 1.49 4.15
CA GLY A 186 4.77 0.03 4.36
C GLY A 186 6.23 -0.45 4.50
N TYR A 187 7.15 0.48 4.71
CA TYR A 187 8.57 0.24 4.96
C TYR A 187 8.94 0.83 6.32
N ASP A 188 9.16 -0.06 7.29
CA ASP A 188 9.81 0.29 8.55
C ASP A 188 11.28 -0.18 8.50
N PRO A 189 12.26 0.74 8.38
CA PRO A 189 13.68 0.40 8.36
C PRO A 189 14.16 -0.32 9.62
N LEU A 190 13.47 -0.11 10.76
CA LEU A 190 13.80 -0.75 12.02
C LEU A 190 13.45 -2.23 11.95
N LEU A 191 12.20 -2.55 11.57
CA LEU A 191 11.71 -3.93 11.49
C LEU A 191 12.45 -4.76 10.43
N GLU A 192 12.87 -4.15 9.32
CA GLU A 192 13.65 -4.86 8.29
C GLU A 192 14.97 -5.44 8.80
N ARG A 193 15.60 -4.82 9.81
CA ARG A 193 16.87 -5.32 10.39
C ARG A 193 16.68 -6.65 11.13
N TYR A 194 15.46 -6.96 11.53
CA TYR A 194 15.13 -8.15 12.32
C TYR A 194 14.56 -9.29 11.48
N ILE A 195 14.55 -9.17 10.14
CA ILE A 195 14.14 -10.27 9.26
C ILE A 195 15.03 -11.50 9.53
N GLY A 196 14.39 -12.58 9.99
CA GLY A 196 15.06 -13.85 10.32
C GLY A 196 15.67 -13.93 11.71
N GLN A 197 15.42 -12.95 12.57
CA GLN A 197 15.78 -12.98 13.99
C GLN A 197 14.60 -13.47 14.83
N LYS A 198 14.88 -14.13 15.96
CA LYS A 198 13.87 -14.44 16.97
C LYS A 198 13.53 -13.15 17.71
N MET A 199 12.26 -12.79 17.71
CA MET A 199 11.75 -11.57 18.35
C MET A 199 10.77 -11.95 19.45
N VAL A 200 10.74 -11.16 20.51
CA VAL A 200 9.71 -11.22 21.55
C VAL A 200 8.78 -10.04 21.30
N PHE A 201 7.48 -10.30 21.26
CA PHE A 201 6.45 -9.29 21.10
C PHE A 201 5.67 -9.21 22.40
N GLU A 202 5.37 -7.98 22.82
CA GLU A 202 4.43 -7.72 23.90
C GLU A 202 3.09 -7.38 23.25
N ILE A 203 2.06 -8.14 23.61
CA ILE A 203 0.69 -7.92 23.16
C ILE A 203 -0.03 -7.31 24.36
N VAL A 204 -0.56 -6.11 24.18
CA VAL A 204 -1.45 -5.49 25.17
C VAL A 204 -2.86 -5.95 24.81
N GLU A 205 -3.40 -6.88 25.58
CA GLU A 205 -4.83 -7.20 25.60
C GLU A 205 -5.48 -6.28 26.63
N ASP A 206 -6.44 -5.46 26.21
CA ASP A 206 -7.35 -4.78 27.14
C ASP A 206 -8.29 -5.86 27.71
N ASP A 207 -8.36 -5.94 29.05
CA ASP A 207 -9.25 -6.84 29.81
C ASP A 207 -10.76 -6.60 29.51
#